data_AF-A0A2V8M9Y0-F1
#
_entry.id   AF-A0A2V8M9Y0-F1
#
_cell.length_a   1.000
_cell.length_b   1.000
_cell.length_c   1.000
_cell.angle_alpha   90.00
_cell.angle_beta   90.00
_cell.angle_gamma   90.00
#
_symmetry.space_group_name_H-M   'P 1'
#
loop_
_entity.id
_entity.type
_entity.pdbx_description
1 polymer ?
#
loop_
_entity_poly.entity_id
_entity_poly.type
_entity_poly.pdbx_seq_one_letter_code
_entity_poly.pdbx_strand_id
1 'polypeptide(L)' 'MIERFRLSDPNTLEHIVTYDDPVFFVKPFTTKRLFKRQIGDRIMDHSCLENEKDLINLVPTLGDAGREE' A
#
# COMPACT_ATOMS: atom_id res chain seq x y z
N MET A 1 -9.17 -19.57 0.68
CA MET A 1 -9.65 -18.18 0.82
C MET A 1 -9.95 -17.61 -0.55
N ILE A 2 -11.05 -16.86 -0.66
CA ILE A 2 -11.47 -16.19 -1.91
C ILE A 2 -11.59 -14.70 -1.63
N GLU A 3 -10.90 -13.89 -2.43
CA GLU A 3 -10.95 -12.43 -2.35
C GLU A 3 -11.70 -11.84 -3.54
N ARG A 4 -12.53 -10.83 -3.27
CA ARG A 4 -13.22 -10.04 -4.29
C ARG A 4 -13.05 -8.56 -4.00
N PHE A 5 -12.54 -7.85 -5.00
CA PHE A 5 -12.42 -6.40 -4.98
C PHE A 5 -13.46 -5.81 -5.92
N ARG A 6 -14.20 -4.83 -5.43
CA ARG A 6 -15.18 -4.08 -6.22
C ARG A 6 -15.04 -2.60 -5.92
N LEU A 7 -14.94 -1.78 -6.97
CA LEU A 7 -15.07 -0.35 -6.82
C LEU A 7 -16.56 -0.03 -6.66
N SER A 8 -17.01 0.37 -5.46
CA SER A 8 -18.42 0.72 -5.22
C SER A 8 -18.74 2.13 -5.70
N ASP A 9 -17.74 3.01 -5.64
CA ASP A 9 -17.74 4.38 -6.15
C ASP A 9 -16.28 4.83 -6.39
N PRO A 10 -16.03 5.95 -7.07
CA PRO A 10 -14.66 6.38 -7.42
C PRO A 10 -13.68 6.54 -6.26
N ASN A 11 -14.18 6.63 -5.01
CA ASN A 11 -13.38 6.85 -3.81
C ASN A 11 -13.57 5.76 -2.75
N THR A 12 -14.26 4.67 -3.06
CA THR A 12 -14.46 3.55 -2.12
C THR A 12 -14.21 2.22 -2.80
N LEU A 13 -13.24 1.50 -2.27
CA LEU A 13 -12.95 0.12 -2.63
C LEU A 13 -13.59 -0.81 -1.61
N GLU A 14 -14.45 -1.69 -2.10
CA GLU A 14 -15.05 -2.77 -1.33
C GLU A 14 -14.19 -4.02 -1.47
N HIS A 15 -13.76 -4.56 -0.33
CA HIS A 15 -12.98 -5.78 -0.24
C HIS A 15 -13.79 -6.81 0.53
N ILE A 16 -14.13 -7.90 -0.14
CA ILE A 16 -14.89 -9.01 0.42
C ILE A 16 -13.98 -10.22 0.44
N VAL A 17 -13.79 -10.81 1.63
CA VAL A 17 -12.96 -11.99 1.81
C VAL A 17 -13.79 -13.10 2.41
N THR A 18 -13.85 -14.24 1.71
CA THR A 18 -14.42 -15.47 2.24
C THR A 18 -13.28 -16.38 2.70
N TYR A 19 -13.24 -16.63 4.00
CA TYR A 19 -12.31 -17.56 4.62
C TYR A 19 -12.95 -18.94 4.66
N ASP A 20 -12.23 -19.91 4.12
CA ASP A 20 -12.55 -21.33 4.19
C ASP A 20 -11.36 -21.99 4.85
N ASP A 21 -11.51 -22.36 6.11
CA ASP A 21 -10.48 -22.99 6.94
C ASP A 21 -10.94 -24.40 7.31
N PRO A 22 -10.53 -25.41 6.53
CA PRO A 22 -10.94 -26.80 6.77
C PRO A 22 -10.20 -27.44 7.95
N VAL A 23 -9.19 -26.79 8.53
CA VAL A 23 -8.31 -27.40 9.56
C VAL A 23 -8.72 -26.98 10.97
N PHE A 24 -9.06 -25.70 11.18
CA PHE A 24 -9.31 -25.16 12.53
C PHE A 24 -10.80 -25.01 12.90
N PHE A 25 -11.69 -25.78 12.26
CA PHE A 25 -13.11 -25.94 12.63
C PHE A 25 -13.95 -24.66 12.72
N VAL A 26 -13.60 -23.61 11.99
CA VAL A 26 -14.48 -22.45 11.82
C VAL A 26 -15.35 -22.66 10.58
N LYS A 27 -16.65 -22.37 10.70
CA LYS A 27 -17.54 -22.33 9.53
C LYS A 27 -17.01 -21.28 8.55
N PRO A 28 -17.13 -21.49 7.23
CA PRO A 28 -16.78 -20.46 6.27
C PRO A 28 -17.47 -19.15 6.60
N PHE A 29 -16.69 -18.10 6.75
CA PHE A 29 -17.19 -16.78 7.09
C PHE A 29 -16.69 -15.75 6.09
N THR A 30 -17.47 -14.69 5.94
CA THR A 30 -17.18 -13.63 4.99
C THR A 30 -17.02 -12.32 5.73
N THR A 31 -15.91 -11.63 5.50
CA THR A 31 -15.71 -10.27 5.97
C THR A 31 -15.85 -9.30 4.82
N LYS A 32 -16.35 -8.10 5.13
CA LYS A 32 -16.46 -7.00 4.19
C LYS A 32 -15.80 -5.78 4.79
N ARG A 33 -14.82 -5.22 4.07
CA ARG A 33 -14.12 -4.00 4.44
C ARG A 33 -14.31 -2.96 3.34
N LEU A 34 -14.57 -1.73 3.75
CA LEU A 34 -14.62 -0.58 2.87
C LEU A 34 -13.34 0.23 3.08
N PHE A 35 -12.54 0.36 2.03
CA PHE A 35 -11.38 1.22 2.01
C PHE A 35 -11.78 2.55 1.37
N LYS A 36 -11.55 3.64 2.09
CA LYS A 36 -11.75 4.99 1.58
C LYS A 36 -10.45 5.47 0.95
N ARG A 37 -10.56 6.07 -0.23
CA ARG A 37 -9.44 6.69 -0.93
C ARG A 37 -8.91 7.83 -0.06
N GLN A 38 -7.61 7.79 0.24
CA GLN A 38 -6.94 8.91 0.87
C GLN A 38 -6.60 9.94 -0.22
N ILE A 39 -7.28 11.09 -0.17
CA ILE A 39 -7.11 12.17 -1.13
C ILE A 39 -6.14 13.18 -0.50
N GLY A 40 -5.03 13.45 -1.17
CA GLY A 40 -3.99 14.37 -0.68
C GLY A 40 -2.79 13.67 -0.03
N ASP A 41 -2.98 12.48 0.54
CA ASP A 41 -1.85 11.62 0.95
C ASP A 41 -1.20 11.00 -0.28
N ARG A 42 0.02 11.45 -0.60
CA ARG A 42 0.87 10.78 -1.58
C ARG A 42 1.56 9.63 -0.88
N ILE A 43 1.65 8.48 -1.56
CA ILE A 43 2.55 7.41 -1.14
C ILE A 43 3.94 8.02 -1.18
N MET A 44 4.57 8.17 -0.01
CA MET A 44 5.94 8.63 0.06
C MET A 44 6.84 7.59 -0.63
N ASP A 45 7.81 8.07 -1.40
CA ASP A 45 8.79 7.17 -2.00
C ASP A 45 9.52 6.44 -0.87
N HIS A 46 9.44 5.11 -0.90
CA HIS A 46 10.17 4.28 0.04
C HIS A 46 11.61 4.17 -0.46
N SER A 47 12.55 4.75 0.27
CA SER A 47 13.98 4.55 0.04
C SER A 47 14.48 3.42 0.94
N CYS A 48 15.06 2.39 0.32
CA CYS A 48 15.75 1.32 1.04
C CYS A 48 17.12 1.86 1.51
N LEU A 49 17.14 2.62 2.60
CA LEU A 49 18.36 3.22 3.16
C LEU A 49 19.02 2.34 4.23
N GLU A 50 18.64 1.07 4.31
CA GLU A 50 19.21 0.13 5.27
C GLU A 50 20.68 -0.14 4.91
N ASN A 51 21.58 0.41 5.74
CA ASN A 51 23.04 0.40 5.54
C ASN A 51 23.53 1.22 4.33
N GLU A 52 22.80 2.27 3.94
CA GLU A 52 23.30 3.27 2.99
C GLU A 52 24.44 4.07 3.63
N LYS A 53 25.68 3.72 3.25
CA LYS A 53 26.92 4.36 3.75
C LYS A 53 27.42 5.46 2.83
N ASP A 54 26.90 5.52 1.61
CA ASP A 54 27.37 6.43 0.57
C ASP A 54 26.57 7.72 0.50
N LEU A 55 25.46 7.81 1.25
CA LEU A 55 24.66 9.03 1.39
C LEU A 55 25.51 10.29 1.70
N ILE A 56 26.60 10.15 2.47
CA ILE A 56 27.51 11.26 2.81
C ILE A 56 28.41 11.70 1.64
N ASN A 57 28.58 10.85 0.62
CA ASN A 57 29.40 11.10 -0.56
C ASN A 57 28.54 11.43 -1.80
N LEU A 58 27.22 11.30 -1.71
CA LEU A 58 26.31 11.68 -2.78
C LEU A 58 26.43 13.18 -3.04
N VAL A 59 26.96 13.52 -4.21
CA VAL A 59 26.91 14.87 -4.75
C VAL A 59 25.61 15.03 -5.55
N PRO A 60 25.03 16.24 -5.63
CA PRO A 60 23.86 16.48 -6.47
C PRO A 60 24.11 15.94 -7.87
N THR A 61 23.23 15.05 -8.33
CA THR A 61 23.28 14.60 -9.72
C THR A 61 22.94 15.80 -10.62
N LEU A 62 23.37 15.77 -11.88
CA LEU A 62 23.11 16.86 -12.84
C LEU A 62 21.62 17.24 -12.96
N GLY A 63 20.69 16.33 -12.61
CA GLY A 63 19.25 16.59 -12.59
C GLY A 63 18.69 17.17 -11.29
N ASP A 64 19.48 17.20 -10.21
CA ASP A 64 19.10 17.74 -8.89
C ASP A 64 19.84 19.05 -8.57
N ALA A 65 20.73 19.49 -9.47
CA ALA A 65 21.41 20.78 -9.38
C ALA A 65 20.40 21.93 -9.60
N GLY A 66 19.82 22.42 -8.51
CA GLY A 66 18.91 23.58 -8.51
C GLY A 66 17.46 23.29 -8.08
N ARG A 67 17.16 22.13 -7.47
CA ARG A 67 15.85 21.88 -6.88
C ARG A 67 15.75 22.62 -5.54
N GLU A 68 14.99 23.71 -5.48
CA GLU A 68 14.62 24.36 -4.21
C GLU A 68 13.56 23.51 -3.49
N GLU A 69 13.68 23.48 -2.15
CA GLU A 69 12.94 22.61 -1.22
C GLU A 69 11.44 22.91 -1.14
#